data_AF-A0AAD8WK18-F1
#
_entry.id   AF-A0AAD8WK18-F1
#
_cell.length_a   1.000
_cell.length_b   1.000
_cell.length_c   1.000
_cell.angle_alpha   90.00
_cell.angle_beta   90.00
_cell.angle_gamma   90.00
#
_symmetry.space_group_name_H-M   'P 1'
#
loop_
_entity.id
_entity.type
_entity.pdbx_description
1 polymer ?
#
loop_
_entity_poly.entity_id
_entity_poly.type
_entity_poly.pdbx_seq_one_letter_code
_entity_poly.pdbx_strand_id
1 'polypeptide(L)'
;MGKLLIFLLCNSLFEGWMVMSVPYDHTASIECLSSPMNSLYKGGIIQNSEFNSGLMGWLVPVGVQAGVSSSPSGNKYASAKSKGPPSRSVYQKLQMQTNTHYALSAWLQVSSGTAEVKAMFQAPNGAYIIGGTTVAKSGCWSMLKGGMTAYSSGQAEFFFEADGVVDILVDSVSLQPFSFAEWKNHSRLSADKARKSTVKVLARGPDGVPLAKANVRIELLRPGFPLGNAMTKEILDIPAYEKWFTSRFTVASFENEMKWYYTEWKRDHEDYTVPDAMLRLAQKHNIKVRGHNVFWDTNNTQMGWVNPLSPDQLRAAMQKRLNSVVTRYAGKVIAWDVMNENLHGEFYETRLGTPNVSAQIYQQVAQIDRTATLFMNEFSTLEWAGDMTSMSSKYVRKMEEIRSYPGNAGLKLAVGLESHFSTPNIPYVRATLDMLAQLKLPIWLTEVDVSPKTGPYQVEYLEDVLREGYGHPNVEGIVMWAAWHKHGCYVMCLTDKDFNNLPAGNLVDKLIAEWKTHPEAATTDANGVAELDLVHGDYSFTVTHPSLHSPTVHTLTVDASSSALEHALDIQD
;
A
#
# COMPACT_ATOMS: atom_id res chain seq x y z
N MET A 1 -47.22 25.22 48.38
CA MET A 1 -47.56 24.75 47.02
C MET A 1 -47.16 25.84 46.04
N GLY A 2 -46.07 25.84 45.29
CA GLY A 2 -45.06 24.81 45.02
C GLY A 2 -44.50 24.99 43.60
N LYS A 3 -44.04 26.21 43.30
CA LYS A 3 -43.21 26.70 42.17
C LYS A 3 -43.18 25.94 40.83
N LEU A 4 -43.70 26.63 39.82
CA LEU A 4 -43.28 26.61 38.41
C LEU A 4 -41.76 26.82 38.33
N LEU A 5 -41.00 25.86 37.79
CA LEU A 5 -39.56 26.01 37.52
C LEU A 5 -39.22 25.52 36.10
N ILE A 6 -38.90 26.51 35.27
CA ILE A 6 -37.93 26.57 34.18
C ILE A 6 -37.10 25.28 33.99
N PHE A 7 -37.23 24.65 32.82
CA PHE A 7 -36.14 23.92 32.16
C PHE A 7 -36.17 24.27 30.67
N LEU A 8 -35.54 25.41 30.36
CA LEU A 8 -35.08 25.80 29.03
C LEU A 8 -33.60 25.43 28.96
N LEU A 9 -33.19 24.88 27.81
CA LEU A 9 -31.80 24.75 27.32
C LEU A 9 -30.89 23.74 28.03
N CYS A 10 -30.84 22.51 27.49
CA CYS A 10 -29.58 21.77 27.25
C CYS A 10 -29.91 20.46 26.52
N ASN A 11 -30.12 20.53 25.21
CA ASN A 11 -29.97 19.38 24.33
C ASN A 11 -29.46 19.90 22.98
N SER A 12 -28.56 19.14 22.38
CA SER A 12 -27.91 19.33 21.07
C SER A 12 -26.99 20.56 20.90
N LEU A 13 -25.78 20.46 21.47
CA LEU A 13 -24.56 21.04 20.88
C LEU A 13 -23.44 20.01 20.93
N PHE A 14 -23.59 18.95 20.13
CA PHE A 14 -22.47 18.21 19.56
C PHE A 14 -22.74 18.08 18.04
N GLU A 15 -23.01 19.20 17.39
CA GLU A 15 -22.62 19.33 15.99
C GLU A 15 -21.10 19.45 16.01
N GLY A 16 -20.42 18.30 15.96
CA GLY A 16 -19.03 18.29 15.56
C GLY A 16 -18.95 19.05 14.25
N TRP A 17 -18.17 20.13 14.22
CA TRP A 17 -17.88 20.87 13.00
C TRP A 17 -17.47 19.85 11.94
N MET A 18 -18.38 19.56 11.00
CA MET A 18 -18.02 18.86 9.78
C MET A 18 -17.01 19.76 9.11
N VAL A 19 -15.73 19.39 9.21
CA VAL A 19 -14.67 20.02 8.42
C VAL A 19 -15.03 19.71 6.97
N MET A 20 -15.68 20.66 6.30
CA MET A 20 -15.97 20.60 4.87
C MET A 20 -14.64 20.72 4.12
N SER A 21 -13.90 19.61 4.11
CA SER A 21 -12.67 19.45 3.33
C SER A 21 -13.02 18.89 1.96
N VAL A 22 -12.31 19.36 0.94
CA VAL A 22 -12.37 18.77 -0.40
C VAL A 22 -11.93 17.30 -0.29
N PRO A 23 -12.63 16.32 -0.87
CA PRO A 23 -12.20 14.92 -0.81
C PRO A 23 -10.83 14.70 -1.46
N TYR A 24 -10.04 13.75 -0.96
CA TYR A 24 -8.80 13.36 -1.64
C TYR A 24 -9.11 12.72 -3.02
N ASP A 25 -8.44 13.23 -4.04
CA ASP A 25 -8.54 12.79 -5.43
C ASP A 25 -7.46 11.74 -5.74
N HIS A 26 -7.91 10.50 -5.90
CA HIS A 26 -7.09 9.33 -6.24
C HIS A 26 -6.71 9.26 -7.73
N THR A 27 -7.11 10.22 -8.56
CA THR A 27 -6.77 10.23 -9.99
C THR A 27 -5.26 10.17 -10.20
N ALA A 28 -4.82 9.22 -11.01
CA ALA A 28 -3.44 8.98 -11.39
C ALA A 28 -3.39 8.39 -12.80
N SER A 29 -2.27 8.57 -13.49
CA SER A 29 -2.05 7.98 -14.81
C SER A 29 -0.60 7.51 -14.95
N ILE A 30 -0.44 6.29 -15.45
CA ILE A 30 0.85 5.71 -15.84
C ILE A 30 1.07 5.79 -17.36
N GLU A 31 0.09 6.30 -18.10
CA GLU A 31 0.16 6.45 -19.55
C GLU A 31 0.92 7.71 -19.95
N CYS A 32 1.61 7.64 -21.08
CA CYS A 32 2.21 8.82 -21.70
C CYS A 32 1.21 9.46 -22.66
N LEU A 33 0.58 10.55 -22.24
CA LEU A 33 -0.56 11.15 -22.96
C LEU A 33 -0.12 12.15 -24.03
N SER A 34 -0.90 12.30 -25.09
CA SER A 34 -0.67 13.36 -26.10
C SER A 34 -0.92 14.77 -25.53
N SER A 35 -1.78 14.87 -24.53
CA SER A 35 -2.18 16.11 -23.86
C SER A 35 -2.31 15.84 -22.35
N PRO A 36 -1.93 16.79 -21.49
CA PRO A 36 -2.08 16.62 -20.05
C PRO A 36 -3.57 16.66 -19.67
N MET A 37 -3.92 15.98 -18.57
CA MET A 37 -5.23 16.16 -17.96
C MET A 37 -5.26 17.47 -17.16
N ASN A 38 -6.46 18.03 -16.97
CA ASN A 38 -6.65 19.23 -16.15
C ASN A 38 -6.03 19.10 -14.77
N SER A 39 -5.60 20.23 -14.21
CA SER A 39 -5.03 20.27 -12.86
C SER A 39 -6.02 19.73 -11.81
N LEU A 40 -5.57 18.78 -10.99
CA LEU A 40 -6.37 18.30 -9.85
C LEU A 40 -6.69 19.48 -8.92
N TYR A 41 -7.83 19.46 -8.25
CA TYR A 41 -8.25 20.54 -7.33
C TYR A 41 -8.20 21.96 -7.94
N LYS A 42 -8.27 22.09 -9.27
CA LYS A 42 -8.10 23.36 -9.99
C LYS A 42 -6.79 24.08 -9.63
N GLY A 43 -5.73 23.31 -9.38
CA GLY A 43 -4.41 23.80 -8.98
C GLY A 43 -4.17 23.89 -7.46
N GLY A 44 -5.21 23.79 -6.63
CA GLY A 44 -5.08 23.94 -5.18
C GLY A 44 -4.54 25.34 -4.81
N ILE A 45 -3.38 25.40 -4.13
CA ILE A 45 -2.71 26.67 -3.81
C ILE A 45 -1.77 27.19 -4.91
N ILE A 46 -1.61 26.44 -6.01
CA ILE A 46 -0.78 26.87 -7.14
C ILE A 46 -1.51 27.93 -7.95
N GLN A 47 -0.86 29.07 -8.15
CA GLN A 47 -1.33 30.12 -9.05
C GLN A 47 -1.04 29.75 -10.50
N ASN A 48 -2.02 29.96 -11.38
CA ASN A 48 -1.86 29.79 -12.83
C ASN A 48 -1.30 28.40 -13.18
N SER A 49 -1.93 27.36 -12.63
CA SER A 49 -1.52 25.94 -12.72
C SER A 49 -1.37 25.40 -14.15
N GLU A 50 -2.12 25.98 -15.09
CA GLU A 50 -2.20 25.58 -16.51
C GLU A 50 -1.64 26.67 -17.44
N PHE A 51 -0.89 27.63 -16.90
CA PHE A 51 -0.16 28.67 -17.65
C PHE A 51 -1.00 29.50 -18.65
N ASN A 52 -2.32 29.51 -18.47
CA ASN A 52 -3.26 30.25 -19.31
C ASN A 52 -2.97 31.76 -19.37
N SER A 53 -2.43 32.30 -18.26
CA SER A 53 -2.02 33.70 -18.09
C SER A 53 -0.50 33.90 -18.24
N GLY A 54 0.16 33.11 -19.08
CA GLY A 54 1.62 33.19 -19.25
C GLY A 54 2.36 32.66 -18.02
N LEU A 55 3.43 33.34 -17.59
CA LEU A 55 4.19 33.01 -16.38
C LEU A 55 3.70 33.77 -15.14
N MET A 56 2.50 34.36 -15.14
CA MET A 56 1.98 35.06 -13.96
C MET A 56 1.99 34.12 -12.74
N GLY A 57 2.58 34.57 -11.63
CA GLY A 57 2.75 33.79 -10.39
C GLY A 57 3.97 32.85 -10.38
N TRP A 58 4.64 32.68 -11.52
CA TRP A 58 5.83 31.83 -11.67
C TRP A 58 7.08 32.66 -11.89
N LEU A 59 8.14 32.33 -11.15
CA LEU A 59 9.44 32.98 -11.21
C LEU A 59 10.40 32.12 -12.03
N VAL A 60 11.38 32.77 -12.66
CA VAL A 60 12.40 32.12 -13.48
C VAL A 60 13.71 32.11 -12.70
N PRO A 61 14.31 30.94 -12.43
CA PRO A 61 15.60 30.88 -11.73
C PRO A 61 16.69 31.62 -12.50
N VAL A 62 17.69 32.14 -11.78
CA VAL A 62 18.87 32.75 -12.41
C VAL A 62 19.55 31.75 -13.33
N GLY A 63 19.82 32.15 -14.58
CA GLY A 63 20.47 31.28 -15.57
C GLY A 63 19.52 30.36 -16.35
N VAL A 64 18.22 30.38 -16.04
CA VAL A 64 17.16 29.68 -16.80
C VAL A 64 16.49 30.66 -17.75
N GLN A 65 16.22 30.22 -18.99
CA GLN A 65 15.36 30.92 -19.93
C GLN A 65 14.00 30.21 -19.95
N ALA A 66 12.93 30.90 -19.57
CA ALA A 66 11.59 30.31 -19.55
C ALA A 66 10.57 31.14 -20.35
N GLY A 67 9.54 30.46 -20.83
CA GLY A 67 8.41 31.04 -21.55
C GLY A 67 7.21 30.12 -21.52
N VAL A 68 6.11 30.54 -22.16
CA VAL A 68 4.91 29.70 -22.33
C VAL A 68 4.76 29.35 -23.79
N SER A 69 4.52 28.07 -24.04
CA SER A 69 4.20 27.52 -25.37
C SER A 69 2.80 26.93 -25.36
N SER A 70 2.29 26.55 -26.53
CA SER A 70 1.00 25.88 -26.68
C SER A 70 1.19 24.56 -27.39
N SER A 71 0.51 23.52 -26.90
CA SER A 71 0.50 22.22 -27.55
C SER A 71 -0.43 22.24 -28.79
N PRO A 72 -0.38 21.21 -29.65
CA PRO A 72 -1.34 21.05 -30.73
C PRO A 72 -2.81 20.97 -30.28
N SER A 73 -3.08 20.49 -29.05
CA SER A 73 -4.42 20.44 -28.45
C SER A 73 -4.85 21.77 -27.81
N GLY A 74 -3.98 22.80 -27.84
CA GLY A 74 -4.30 24.14 -27.38
C GLY A 74 -4.03 24.41 -25.89
N ASN A 75 -3.61 23.42 -25.10
CA ASN A 75 -3.17 23.65 -23.71
C ASN A 75 -1.86 24.43 -23.69
N LYS A 76 -1.72 25.33 -22.71
CA LYS A 76 -0.53 26.16 -22.51
C LYS A 76 0.34 25.55 -21.43
N TYR A 77 1.64 25.58 -21.64
CA TYR A 77 2.60 25.02 -20.69
C TYR A 77 3.84 25.88 -20.58
N ALA A 78 4.47 25.87 -19.41
CA ALA A 78 5.77 26.50 -19.23
C ALA A 78 6.88 25.61 -19.82
N SER A 79 7.80 26.20 -20.57
CA SER A 79 9.04 25.57 -21.01
C SER A 79 10.21 26.30 -20.36
N ALA A 80 11.08 25.57 -19.67
CA ALA A 80 12.24 26.13 -18.99
C ALA A 80 13.53 25.48 -19.49
N LYS A 81 14.40 26.31 -20.08
CA LYS A 81 15.69 25.92 -20.64
C LYS A 81 16.83 26.31 -19.72
N SER A 82 17.55 25.30 -19.23
CA SER A 82 18.72 25.48 -18.38
C SER A 82 20.01 25.43 -19.19
N LYS A 83 21.01 26.25 -18.81
CA LYS A 83 22.34 26.28 -19.47
C LYS A 83 23.33 25.24 -18.95
N GLY A 84 23.00 24.53 -17.88
CA GLY A 84 23.82 23.49 -17.27
C GLY A 84 23.01 22.66 -16.28
N PRO A 85 23.55 21.51 -15.81
CA PRO A 85 22.87 20.66 -14.86
C PRO A 85 22.99 21.20 -13.41
N PRO A 86 22.04 20.88 -12.52
CA PRO A 86 20.78 20.24 -12.87
C PRO A 86 19.86 21.21 -13.62
N SER A 87 19.05 20.69 -14.54
CA SER A 87 18.05 21.51 -15.23
C SER A 87 16.91 21.84 -14.27
N ARG A 88 16.50 23.11 -14.23
CA ARG A 88 15.43 23.60 -13.36
C ARG A 88 14.28 24.17 -14.15
N SER A 89 13.07 23.93 -13.68
CA SER A 89 11.85 24.56 -14.20
C SER A 89 11.68 25.99 -13.69
N VAL A 90 10.60 26.64 -14.12
CA VAL A 90 10.03 27.77 -13.37
C VAL A 90 9.66 27.34 -11.95
N TYR A 91 9.65 28.28 -11.01
CA TYR A 91 9.33 28.01 -9.61
C TYR A 91 8.26 28.95 -9.07
N GLN A 92 7.55 28.53 -8.02
CA GLN A 92 6.57 29.37 -7.33
C GLN A 92 6.92 29.50 -5.85
N LYS A 93 6.80 30.72 -5.32
CA LYS A 93 6.86 30.94 -3.87
C LYS A 93 5.51 30.63 -3.26
N LEU A 94 5.52 29.83 -2.20
CA LEU A 94 4.34 29.33 -1.52
C LEU A 94 4.36 29.77 -0.06
N GLN A 95 3.17 29.89 0.53
CA GLN A 95 3.03 30.05 1.97
C GLN A 95 2.58 28.73 2.58
N MET A 96 3.48 28.04 3.27
CA MET A 96 3.19 26.79 3.96
C MET A 96 2.64 27.02 5.36
N GLN A 97 1.82 26.06 5.81
CA GLN A 97 1.21 25.99 7.12
C GLN A 97 1.78 24.80 7.88
N THR A 98 2.00 24.95 9.18
CA THR A 98 2.39 23.85 10.07
C THR A 98 1.27 22.81 10.19
N ASN A 99 1.64 21.54 10.42
CA ASN A 99 0.74 20.41 10.56
C ASN A 99 -0.17 20.20 9.36
N THR A 100 0.42 20.38 8.17
CA THR A 100 -0.29 20.30 6.89
C THR A 100 0.44 19.37 5.94
N HIS A 101 -0.33 18.43 5.38
CA HIS A 101 0.03 17.61 4.25
C HIS A 101 -0.29 18.35 2.96
N TYR A 102 0.61 18.31 1.99
CA TYR A 102 0.42 18.89 0.67
C TYR A 102 0.43 17.77 -0.37
N ALA A 103 -0.72 17.49 -0.98
CA ALA A 103 -0.83 16.54 -2.08
C ALA A 103 -0.46 17.22 -3.39
N LEU A 104 0.51 16.66 -4.10
CA LEU A 104 1.05 17.19 -5.34
C LEU A 104 0.62 16.33 -6.54
N SER A 105 0.25 17.00 -7.64
CA SER A 105 0.27 16.40 -8.97
C SER A 105 0.76 17.40 -10.01
N ALA A 106 1.37 16.91 -11.08
CA ALA A 106 1.75 17.72 -12.23
C ALA A 106 1.89 16.86 -13.47
N TRP A 107 1.80 17.49 -14.64
CA TRP A 107 2.11 16.87 -15.92
C TRP A 107 3.41 17.42 -16.46
N LEU A 108 4.32 16.51 -16.81
CA LEU A 108 5.69 16.82 -17.16
C LEU A 108 6.05 16.21 -18.50
N GLN A 109 6.79 16.98 -19.29
CA GLN A 109 7.41 16.55 -20.53
C GLN A 109 8.86 17.06 -20.56
N VAL A 110 9.70 16.42 -21.36
CA VAL A 110 11.07 16.90 -21.61
C VAL A 110 11.31 17.18 -23.09
N SER A 111 12.21 18.11 -23.41
CA SER A 111 12.46 18.48 -24.81
C SER A 111 13.03 17.35 -25.66
N SER A 112 13.81 16.42 -25.08
CA SER A 112 14.40 15.30 -25.81
C SER A 112 14.56 14.05 -24.95
N GLY A 113 14.48 12.87 -25.59
CA GLY A 113 14.71 11.58 -24.95
C GLY A 113 13.78 11.33 -23.75
N THR A 114 14.38 10.89 -22.64
CA THR A 114 13.72 10.70 -21.35
C THR A 114 14.59 11.27 -20.25
N ALA A 115 13.98 11.81 -19.20
CA ALA A 115 14.72 12.24 -18.01
C ALA A 115 13.95 11.90 -16.75
N GLU A 116 14.69 11.68 -15.67
CA GLU A 116 14.12 11.56 -14.35
C GLU A 116 13.92 12.97 -13.79
N VAL A 117 12.68 13.28 -13.44
CA VAL A 117 12.28 14.62 -12.96
C VAL A 117 11.78 14.50 -11.54
N LYS A 118 12.28 15.39 -10.68
CA LYS A 118 11.98 15.47 -9.25
C LYS A 118 11.14 16.70 -9.00
N ALA A 119 10.09 16.56 -8.20
CA ALA A 119 9.38 17.68 -7.61
C ALA A 119 10.12 18.11 -6.33
N MET A 120 10.63 19.34 -6.34
CA MET A 120 11.47 19.89 -5.28
C MET A 120 10.72 20.96 -4.49
N PHE A 121 10.82 20.87 -3.17
CA PHE A 121 10.38 21.91 -2.26
C PHE A 121 11.54 22.40 -1.43
N GLN A 122 11.73 23.71 -1.33
CA GLN A 122 12.53 24.32 -0.28
C GLN A 122 11.58 24.73 0.84
N ALA A 123 11.56 23.99 1.95
CA ALA A 123 10.68 24.22 3.08
C ALA A 123 11.08 25.50 3.85
N PRO A 124 10.20 26.03 4.74
CA PRO A 124 10.48 27.27 5.48
C PRO A 124 11.73 27.26 6.36
N ASN A 125 12.17 26.08 6.81
CA ASN A 125 13.40 25.88 7.56
C ASN A 125 14.66 25.79 6.66
N GLY A 126 14.51 25.97 5.35
CA GLY A 126 15.58 25.86 4.34
C GLY A 126 15.88 24.45 3.85
N ALA A 127 15.22 23.42 4.40
CA ALA A 127 15.43 22.03 3.99
C ALA A 127 14.85 21.78 2.60
N TYR A 128 15.58 21.01 1.77
CA TYR A 128 15.07 20.52 0.50
C TYR A 128 14.34 19.19 0.71
N ILE A 129 13.12 19.12 0.20
CA ILE A 129 12.25 17.95 0.27
C ILE A 129 11.90 17.53 -1.16
N ILE A 130 12.18 16.28 -1.49
CA ILE A 130 11.69 15.66 -2.73
C ILE A 130 10.26 15.22 -2.46
N GLY A 131 9.30 15.83 -3.17
CA GLY A 131 7.89 15.50 -3.00
C GLY A 131 7.41 14.35 -3.89
N GLY A 132 8.18 13.97 -4.90
CA GLY A 132 7.84 12.89 -5.81
C GLY A 132 8.71 12.93 -7.05
N THR A 133 8.68 11.86 -7.82
CA THR A 133 9.57 11.63 -8.95
C THR A 133 8.85 10.91 -10.08
N THR A 134 9.26 11.14 -11.32
CA THR A 134 8.76 10.43 -12.49
C THR A 134 9.80 10.41 -13.61
N VAL A 135 9.70 9.42 -14.50
CA VAL A 135 10.43 9.44 -15.77
C VAL A 135 9.58 10.18 -16.81
N ALA A 136 9.94 11.43 -17.10
CA ALA A 136 9.31 12.21 -18.16
C ALA A 136 9.94 11.87 -19.52
N LYS A 137 9.15 11.98 -20.59
CA LYS A 137 9.57 11.64 -21.97
C LYS A 137 9.28 12.78 -22.92
N SER A 138 10.05 12.88 -24.00
CA SER A 138 9.73 13.78 -25.12
C SER A 138 8.57 13.24 -25.94
N GLY A 139 7.74 14.12 -26.47
CA GLY A 139 6.60 13.79 -27.35
C GLY A 139 5.30 13.41 -26.64
N CYS A 140 5.30 13.15 -25.33
CA CYS A 140 4.09 12.93 -24.54
C CYS A 140 4.22 13.46 -23.09
N TRP A 141 3.10 13.57 -22.40
CA TRP A 141 2.97 14.07 -21.03
C TRP A 141 2.93 12.92 -20.03
N SER A 142 3.83 12.99 -19.04
CA SER A 142 3.95 12.01 -17.96
C SER A 142 3.46 12.63 -16.65
N MET A 143 2.61 11.93 -15.92
CA MET A 143 2.16 12.41 -14.61
C MET A 143 3.25 12.20 -13.56
N LEU A 144 3.43 13.20 -12.70
CA LEU A 144 4.08 13.08 -11.41
C LEU A 144 3.02 13.29 -10.34
N LYS A 145 2.83 12.30 -9.46
CA LYS A 145 2.02 12.43 -8.25
C LYS A 145 2.93 12.25 -7.04
N GLY A 146 2.66 13.01 -5.98
CA GLY A 146 3.48 12.99 -4.79
C GLY A 146 2.92 13.88 -3.69
N GLY A 147 3.79 14.40 -2.85
CA GLY A 147 3.45 15.40 -1.87
C GLY A 147 4.52 15.56 -0.80
N MET A 148 4.25 16.42 0.17
CA MET A 148 5.15 16.65 1.29
C MET A 148 4.38 17.03 2.55
N THR A 149 5.01 16.88 3.70
CA THR A 149 4.47 17.30 4.99
C THR A 149 5.25 18.52 5.50
N ALA A 150 4.52 19.57 5.87
CA ALA A 150 5.11 20.74 6.52
C ALA A 150 4.81 20.72 8.03
N TYR A 151 5.88 20.74 8.83
CA TYR A 151 5.80 20.84 10.29
C TYR A 151 6.00 22.28 10.80
N SER A 152 6.25 23.23 9.91
CA SER A 152 6.46 24.65 10.24
C SER A 152 5.80 25.53 9.20
N SER A 153 5.15 26.62 9.64
CA SER A 153 4.62 27.63 8.74
C SER A 153 5.72 28.54 8.20
N GLY A 154 5.56 29.06 6.99
CA GLY A 154 6.46 30.07 6.42
C GLY A 154 6.55 30.03 4.90
N GLN A 155 7.46 30.82 4.34
CA GLN A 155 7.70 30.86 2.90
C GLN A 155 8.43 29.59 2.46
N ALA A 156 7.99 29.01 1.35
CA ALA A 156 8.62 27.89 0.69
C ALA A 156 8.77 28.17 -0.82
N GLU A 157 9.64 27.43 -1.48
CA GLU A 157 9.75 27.44 -2.94
C GLU A 157 9.42 26.06 -3.50
N PHE A 158 8.72 26.02 -4.64
CA PHE A 158 8.37 24.78 -5.33
C PHE A 158 8.79 24.84 -6.80
N PHE A 159 9.48 23.80 -7.28
CA PHE A 159 9.96 23.68 -8.65
C PHE A 159 10.19 22.22 -9.05
N PHE A 160 10.51 21.99 -10.32
CA PHE A 160 10.95 20.70 -10.84
C PHE A 160 12.42 20.74 -11.23
N GLU A 161 13.12 19.64 -11.00
CA GLU A 161 14.55 19.50 -11.31
C GLU A 161 14.81 18.18 -12.03
N ALA A 162 15.74 18.18 -12.99
CA ALA A 162 16.24 16.98 -13.66
C ALA A 162 17.77 17.00 -13.66
N ASP A 163 18.41 15.87 -13.39
CA ASP A 163 19.88 15.81 -13.21
C ASP A 163 20.66 16.06 -14.52
N GLY A 164 20.00 15.92 -15.68
CA GLY A 164 20.58 16.16 -17.01
C GLY A 164 20.40 17.58 -17.55
N VAL A 165 20.96 17.85 -18.73
CA VAL A 165 20.71 19.10 -19.50
C VAL A 165 19.55 18.86 -20.45
N VAL A 166 18.34 19.21 -20.01
CA VAL A 166 17.11 19.03 -20.76
C VAL A 166 16.11 20.13 -20.40
N ASP A 167 15.30 20.55 -21.37
CA ASP A 167 14.24 21.51 -21.05
C ASP A 167 13.10 20.78 -20.37
N ILE A 168 12.64 21.32 -19.24
CA ILE A 168 11.50 20.77 -18.50
C ILE A 168 10.26 21.55 -18.94
N LEU A 169 9.26 20.82 -19.43
CA LEU A 169 7.95 21.32 -19.81
C LEU A 169 6.96 20.94 -18.72
N VAL A 170 6.22 21.93 -18.22
CA VAL A 170 5.36 21.80 -17.03
C VAL A 170 3.96 22.30 -17.36
N ASP A 171 2.96 21.51 -17.02
CA ASP A 171 1.54 21.87 -17.12
C ASP A 171 0.73 21.26 -15.97
N SER A 172 -0.48 21.78 -15.78
CA SER A 172 -1.54 21.24 -14.92
C SER A 172 -1.05 20.89 -13.50
N VAL A 173 -0.29 21.81 -12.91
CA VAL A 173 0.29 21.65 -11.58
C VAL A 173 -0.77 21.85 -10.50
N SER A 174 -0.83 20.96 -9.52
CA SER A 174 -1.70 21.11 -8.36
C SER A 174 -0.98 20.80 -7.07
N LEU A 175 -1.18 21.65 -6.07
CA LEU A 175 -0.70 21.43 -4.72
C LEU A 175 -1.85 21.71 -3.75
N GLN A 176 -2.46 20.67 -3.20
CA GLN A 176 -3.62 20.80 -2.33
C GLN A 176 -3.22 20.59 -0.86
N PRO A 177 -3.41 21.59 0.03
CA PRO A 177 -3.22 21.41 1.46
C PRO A 177 -4.36 20.60 2.09
N PHE A 178 -3.99 19.76 3.04
CA PHE A 178 -4.86 19.06 3.98
C PHE A 178 -4.21 19.17 5.36
N SER A 179 -4.92 19.74 6.32
CA SER A 179 -4.51 19.63 7.72
C SER A 179 -4.44 18.17 8.15
N PHE A 180 -3.66 17.85 9.19
CA PHE A 180 -3.61 16.49 9.72
C PHE A 180 -4.99 15.93 10.11
N ALA A 181 -5.89 16.80 10.61
CA ALA A 181 -7.25 16.41 10.95
C ALA A 181 -8.09 16.04 9.71
N GLU A 182 -7.99 16.82 8.63
CA GLU A 182 -8.65 16.52 7.36
C GLU A 182 -8.14 15.22 6.76
N TRP A 183 -6.82 15.06 6.69
CA TRP A 183 -6.20 13.85 6.16
C TRP A 183 -6.60 12.61 6.96
N LYS A 184 -6.57 12.68 8.30
CA LYS A 184 -7.03 11.59 9.17
C LYS A 184 -8.49 11.23 8.92
N ASN A 185 -9.36 12.21 8.72
CA ASN A 185 -10.75 11.95 8.38
C ASN A 185 -10.87 11.30 6.99
N HIS A 186 -10.07 11.71 6.01
CA HIS A 186 -10.03 11.07 4.69
C HIS A 186 -9.53 9.63 4.76
N SER A 187 -8.48 9.34 5.53
CA SER A 187 -8.00 7.97 5.73
C SER A 187 -9.10 7.09 6.33
N ARG A 188 -9.87 7.61 7.31
CA ARG A 188 -11.03 6.90 7.88
C ARG A 188 -12.13 6.66 6.84
N LEU A 189 -12.54 7.69 6.09
CA LEU A 189 -13.58 7.56 5.06
C LEU A 189 -13.17 6.60 3.95
N SER A 190 -11.90 6.60 3.56
CA SER A 190 -11.34 5.68 2.56
C SER A 190 -11.35 4.25 3.08
N ALA A 191 -10.95 4.03 4.34
CA ALA A 191 -11.04 2.73 4.99
C ALA A 191 -12.48 2.23 5.10
N ASP A 192 -13.42 3.08 5.54
CA ASP A 192 -14.84 2.72 5.60
C ASP A 192 -15.35 2.29 4.22
N LYS A 193 -15.01 3.03 3.16
CA LYS A 193 -15.40 2.69 1.78
C LYS A 193 -14.72 1.42 1.25
N ALA A 194 -13.46 1.19 1.59
CA ALA A 194 -12.66 0.09 1.05
C ALA A 194 -12.80 -1.23 1.82
N ARG A 195 -13.26 -1.18 3.07
CA ARG A 195 -13.22 -2.30 4.03
C ARG A 195 -14.55 -2.63 4.66
N LYS A 196 -15.62 -1.92 4.31
CA LYS A 196 -16.97 -2.21 4.78
C LYS A 196 -17.93 -2.33 3.62
N SER A 197 -18.99 -3.12 3.84
CA SER A 197 -20.12 -3.25 2.93
C SER A 197 -21.41 -3.26 3.73
N THR A 198 -22.45 -2.65 3.18
CA THR A 198 -23.80 -2.71 3.74
C THR A 198 -24.45 -4.02 3.34
N VAL A 199 -24.89 -4.79 4.33
CA VAL A 199 -25.54 -6.10 4.17
C VAL A 199 -26.96 -6.02 4.71
N LYS A 200 -27.92 -6.62 3.98
CA LYS A 200 -29.30 -6.77 4.43
C LYS A 200 -29.55 -8.20 4.86
N VAL A 201 -29.80 -8.41 6.14
CA VAL A 201 -30.27 -9.68 6.70
C VAL A 201 -31.79 -9.68 6.63
N LEU A 202 -32.36 -10.50 5.76
CA LEU A 202 -33.79 -10.73 5.68
C LEU A 202 -34.15 -11.95 6.53
N ALA A 203 -35.11 -11.83 7.43
CA ALA A 203 -35.62 -12.94 8.24
C ALA A 203 -37.07 -13.23 7.83
N ARG A 204 -37.32 -14.45 7.36
CA ARG A 204 -38.66 -14.95 7.03
C ARG A 204 -38.96 -16.21 7.81
N GLY A 205 -40.23 -16.40 8.14
CA GLY A 205 -40.72 -17.67 8.68
C GLY A 205 -40.83 -18.72 7.57
N PRO A 206 -41.10 -19.99 7.94
CA PRO A 206 -41.28 -21.07 6.96
C PRO A 206 -42.39 -20.84 5.93
N ASP A 207 -43.36 -19.98 6.25
CA ASP A 207 -44.47 -19.56 5.39
C ASP A 207 -44.11 -18.37 4.47
N GLY A 208 -42.84 -17.93 4.49
CA GLY A 208 -42.36 -16.76 3.76
C GLY A 208 -42.75 -15.42 4.39
N VAL A 209 -43.43 -15.42 5.54
CA VAL A 209 -43.85 -14.19 6.22
C VAL A 209 -42.65 -13.52 6.87
N PRO A 210 -42.45 -12.22 6.68
CA PRO A 210 -41.37 -11.50 7.35
C PRO A 210 -41.46 -11.57 8.88
N LEU A 211 -40.33 -11.87 9.52
CA LEU A 211 -40.23 -11.93 10.98
C LEU A 211 -39.84 -10.55 11.51
N ALA A 212 -40.83 -9.71 11.79
CA ALA A 212 -40.59 -8.41 12.39
C ALA A 212 -40.10 -8.53 13.85
N LYS A 213 -39.17 -7.67 14.26
CA LYS A 213 -38.58 -7.67 15.61
C LYS A 213 -37.86 -8.99 15.98
N ALA A 214 -37.41 -9.75 15.00
CA ALA A 214 -36.49 -10.85 15.22
C ALA A 214 -35.14 -10.31 15.69
N ASN A 215 -34.53 -10.98 16.68
CA ASN A 215 -33.18 -10.64 17.12
C ASN A 215 -32.17 -11.36 16.23
N VAL A 216 -31.23 -10.60 15.69
CA VAL A 216 -30.13 -11.10 14.86
C VAL A 216 -28.86 -10.92 15.66
N ARG A 217 -28.23 -12.02 16.08
CA ARG A 217 -26.87 -12.01 16.63
C ARG A 217 -25.87 -12.17 15.49
N ILE A 218 -24.81 -11.37 15.51
CA ILE A 218 -23.82 -11.25 14.44
C ILE A 218 -22.46 -11.60 15.05
N GLU A 219 -21.75 -12.55 14.45
CA GLU A 219 -20.44 -12.99 14.90
C GLU A 219 -19.45 -12.97 13.74
N LEU A 220 -18.39 -12.17 13.86
CA LEU A 220 -17.25 -12.22 12.93
C LEU A 220 -16.44 -13.49 13.20
N LEU A 221 -16.46 -14.42 12.24
CA LEU A 221 -15.70 -15.66 12.28
C LEU A 221 -14.26 -15.45 11.84
N ARG A 222 -14.06 -14.64 10.79
CA ARG A 222 -12.72 -14.36 10.24
C ARG A 222 -12.66 -12.97 9.62
N PRO A 223 -11.67 -12.13 9.97
CA PRO A 223 -11.46 -10.85 9.30
C PRO A 223 -11.10 -11.02 7.82
N GLY A 224 -11.65 -10.17 6.97
CA GLY A 224 -11.42 -10.19 5.52
C GLY A 224 -10.08 -9.59 5.10
N PHE A 225 -9.59 -8.57 5.83
CA PHE A 225 -8.31 -7.94 5.53
C PHE A 225 -7.12 -8.76 6.06
N PRO A 226 -6.20 -9.23 5.20
CA PRO A 226 -4.97 -9.90 5.61
C PRO A 226 -4.03 -8.96 6.38
N LEU A 227 -3.86 -9.24 7.67
CA LEU A 227 -2.87 -8.58 8.52
C LEU A 227 -1.93 -9.64 9.10
N GLY A 228 -0.65 -9.45 8.87
CA GLY A 228 0.41 -10.38 9.24
C GLY A 228 1.63 -9.73 9.87
N ASN A 229 2.55 -10.58 10.29
CA ASN A 229 3.88 -10.19 10.76
C ASN A 229 4.92 -11.23 10.30
N ALA A 230 6.19 -10.84 10.27
CA ALA A 230 7.30 -11.76 10.09
C ALA A 230 7.32 -12.81 11.22
N MET A 231 7.51 -14.07 10.83
CA MET A 231 7.56 -15.21 11.73
C MET A 231 8.93 -15.86 11.67
N THR A 232 9.53 -16.13 12.82
CA THR A 232 10.87 -16.69 12.97
C THR A 232 10.81 -18.12 13.49
N LYS A 233 11.86 -18.91 13.27
CA LYS A 233 11.94 -20.31 13.72
C LYS A 233 11.71 -20.53 15.22
N GLU A 234 11.99 -19.52 16.05
CA GLU A 234 11.82 -19.55 17.50
C GLU A 234 10.38 -19.91 17.91
N ILE A 235 9.40 -19.70 17.03
CA ILE A 235 7.99 -20.04 17.29
C ILE A 235 7.79 -21.55 17.53
N LEU A 236 8.66 -22.39 16.98
CA LEU A 236 8.59 -23.84 17.13
C LEU A 236 8.94 -24.31 18.56
N ASP A 237 9.78 -23.55 19.25
CA ASP A 237 10.35 -23.92 20.54
C ASP A 237 9.77 -23.12 21.72
N ILE A 238 9.07 -22.01 21.44
CA ILE A 238 8.58 -21.08 22.45
C ILE A 238 7.05 -21.00 22.40
N PRO A 239 6.32 -21.76 23.25
CA PRO A 239 4.86 -21.76 23.27
C PRO A 239 4.23 -20.39 23.51
N ALA A 240 4.91 -19.50 24.24
CA ALA A 240 4.46 -18.13 24.43
C ALA A 240 4.49 -17.32 23.12
N TYR A 241 5.48 -17.57 22.25
CA TYR A 241 5.55 -16.95 20.93
C TYR A 241 4.46 -17.50 20.02
N GLU A 242 4.28 -18.84 19.97
CA GLU A 242 3.20 -19.48 19.21
C GLU A 242 1.86 -18.84 19.58
N LYS A 243 1.53 -18.80 20.88
CA LYS A 243 0.29 -18.22 21.39
C LYS A 243 0.16 -16.73 21.05
N TRP A 244 1.21 -15.95 21.24
CA TRP A 244 1.18 -14.50 21.01
C TRP A 244 0.97 -14.18 19.52
N PHE A 245 1.64 -14.89 18.62
CA PHE A 245 1.56 -14.67 17.18
C PHE A 245 0.20 -15.12 16.63
N THR A 246 -0.24 -16.32 16.97
CA THR A 246 -1.44 -16.94 16.37
C THR A 246 -2.75 -16.32 16.85
N SER A 247 -2.75 -15.62 17.99
CA SER A 247 -3.93 -14.87 18.45
C SER A 247 -4.15 -13.55 17.70
N ARG A 248 -3.19 -13.10 16.89
CA ARG A 248 -3.20 -11.76 16.26
C ARG A 248 -3.29 -11.81 14.74
N PHE A 249 -2.46 -12.64 14.13
CA PHE A 249 -2.18 -12.53 12.70
C PHE A 249 -2.87 -13.63 11.89
N THR A 250 -3.37 -13.26 10.72
CA THR A 250 -3.99 -14.20 9.75
C THR A 250 -3.02 -14.58 8.63
N VAL A 251 -1.91 -13.84 8.48
CA VAL A 251 -0.85 -14.08 7.50
C VAL A 251 0.53 -14.03 8.15
N ALA A 252 1.48 -14.78 7.61
CA ALA A 252 2.89 -14.71 7.96
C ALA A 252 3.77 -14.69 6.70
N SER A 253 4.91 -14.00 6.81
CA SER A 253 6.09 -14.26 5.96
C SER A 253 7.17 -14.84 6.86
N PHE A 254 7.92 -15.84 6.40
CA PHE A 254 9.05 -16.33 7.20
C PHE A 254 10.22 -15.38 6.99
N GLU A 255 10.81 -14.93 8.09
CA GLU A 255 11.80 -13.84 8.03
C GLU A 255 13.04 -14.24 7.22
N ASN A 256 13.49 -15.48 7.41
CA ASN A 256 14.70 -16.00 6.78
C ASN A 256 14.53 -17.42 6.22
N GLU A 257 13.62 -18.21 6.80
CA GLU A 257 13.63 -19.66 6.73
C GLU A 257 13.30 -20.22 5.34
N MET A 258 12.76 -19.40 4.43
CA MET A 258 12.52 -19.77 3.03
C MET A 258 13.52 -19.17 2.04
N LYS A 259 14.41 -18.25 2.46
CA LYS A 259 15.41 -17.63 1.59
C LYS A 259 16.43 -18.67 1.08
N TRP A 260 17.01 -18.44 -0.09
CA TRP A 260 17.91 -19.43 -0.72
C TRP A 260 19.14 -19.69 0.14
N TYR A 261 19.74 -18.66 0.74
CA TYR A 261 20.89 -18.83 1.63
C TYR A 261 20.55 -19.63 2.89
N TYR A 262 19.30 -19.61 3.36
CA TYR A 262 18.89 -20.37 4.53
C TYR A 262 18.76 -21.86 4.18
N THR A 263 18.14 -22.13 3.05
CA THR A 263 17.76 -23.48 2.63
C THR A 263 18.85 -24.20 1.83
N GLU A 264 19.84 -23.50 1.28
CA GLU A 264 20.99 -24.08 0.56
C GLU A 264 22.27 -23.23 0.73
N TRP A 265 22.70 -23.03 1.98
CA TRP A 265 23.92 -22.26 2.28
C TRP A 265 25.17 -22.84 1.59
N LYS A 266 25.26 -24.17 1.50
CA LYS A 266 26.30 -24.90 0.76
C LYS A 266 25.69 -25.58 -0.44
N ARG A 267 26.36 -25.48 -1.59
CA ARG A 267 25.94 -26.12 -2.84
C ARG A 267 25.58 -27.59 -2.61
N ASP A 268 24.41 -28.01 -3.10
CA ASP A 268 23.96 -29.40 -3.04
C ASP A 268 23.65 -29.93 -1.63
N HIS A 269 23.53 -29.04 -0.64
CA HIS A 269 23.08 -29.36 0.72
C HIS A 269 21.85 -28.54 1.07
N GLU A 270 20.68 -29.03 0.67
CA GLU A 270 19.41 -28.40 0.98
C GLU A 270 18.84 -28.85 2.33
N ASP A 271 18.34 -27.91 3.14
CA ASP A 271 17.63 -28.19 4.39
C ASP A 271 16.34 -27.36 4.48
N TYR A 272 15.19 -28.06 4.44
CA TYR A 272 13.86 -27.48 4.58
C TYR A 272 13.19 -27.88 5.91
N THR A 273 13.92 -28.49 6.84
CA THR A 273 13.35 -29.02 8.09
C THR A 273 12.60 -27.95 8.88
N VAL A 274 13.23 -26.78 9.04
CA VAL A 274 12.66 -25.65 9.78
C VAL A 274 11.48 -25.00 9.05
N PRO A 275 11.59 -24.54 7.79
CA PRO A 275 10.44 -23.94 7.10
C PRO A 275 9.28 -24.93 6.91
N ASP A 276 9.53 -26.24 6.73
CA ASP A 276 8.46 -27.24 6.69
C ASP A 276 7.71 -27.35 8.02
N ALA A 277 8.42 -27.25 9.16
CA ALA A 277 7.80 -27.26 10.49
C ALA A 277 7.00 -25.99 10.76
N MET A 278 7.54 -24.82 10.42
CA MET A 278 6.85 -23.54 10.56
C MET A 278 5.59 -23.48 9.70
N LEU A 279 5.64 -24.00 8.46
CA LEU A 279 4.47 -24.05 7.59
C LEU A 279 3.37 -24.94 8.16
N ARG A 280 3.72 -26.11 8.71
CA ARG A 280 2.74 -26.97 9.41
C ARG A 280 2.11 -26.27 10.61
N LEU A 281 2.88 -25.51 11.38
CA LEU A 281 2.36 -24.72 12.50
C LEU A 281 1.41 -23.63 12.00
N ALA A 282 1.78 -22.88 10.96
CA ALA A 282 0.91 -21.87 10.36
C ALA A 282 -0.42 -22.49 9.90
N GLN A 283 -0.36 -23.63 9.20
CA GLN A 283 -1.55 -24.37 8.74
C GLN A 283 -2.45 -24.83 9.90
N LYS A 284 -1.86 -25.32 11.00
CA LYS A 284 -2.59 -25.72 12.23
C LYS A 284 -3.42 -24.56 12.79
N HIS A 285 -2.93 -23.33 12.69
CA HIS A 285 -3.60 -22.12 13.18
C HIS A 285 -4.35 -21.35 12.08
N ASN A 286 -4.51 -21.95 10.90
CA ASN A 286 -5.13 -21.32 9.72
C ASN A 286 -4.50 -19.98 9.31
N ILE A 287 -3.20 -19.81 9.57
CA ILE A 287 -2.39 -18.67 9.16
C ILE A 287 -1.89 -18.94 7.75
N LYS A 288 -2.16 -18.03 6.82
CA LYS A 288 -1.66 -18.13 5.44
C LYS A 288 -0.20 -17.68 5.38
N VAL A 289 0.58 -18.28 4.48
CA VAL A 289 2.02 -17.98 4.36
C VAL A 289 2.34 -17.37 3.00
N ARG A 290 3.09 -16.27 2.99
CA ARG A 290 3.76 -15.75 1.80
C ARG A 290 5.14 -16.41 1.68
N GLY A 291 5.44 -16.99 0.53
CA GLY A 291 6.75 -17.56 0.23
C GLY A 291 7.75 -16.45 -0.06
N HIS A 292 8.63 -16.16 0.90
CA HIS A 292 9.64 -15.11 0.81
C HIS A 292 11.05 -15.72 0.94
N ASN A 293 11.85 -15.79 -0.11
CA ASN A 293 11.55 -15.48 -1.52
C ASN A 293 12.13 -16.59 -2.43
N VAL A 294 11.74 -16.59 -3.71
CA VAL A 294 12.29 -17.56 -4.67
C VAL A 294 13.72 -17.15 -5.02
N PHE A 295 13.91 -15.93 -5.48
CA PHE A 295 15.21 -15.31 -5.73
C PHE A 295 15.25 -13.87 -5.20
N TRP A 296 16.41 -13.52 -4.65
CA TRP A 296 16.78 -12.15 -4.29
C TRP A 296 17.85 -11.68 -5.27
N ASP A 297 17.69 -10.50 -5.87
CA ASP A 297 18.43 -10.10 -7.08
C ASP A 297 19.66 -9.21 -6.82
N THR A 298 20.00 -8.98 -5.55
CA THR A 298 21.16 -8.16 -5.17
C THR A 298 22.42 -9.00 -4.98
N ASN A 299 23.59 -8.42 -5.28
CA ASN A 299 24.88 -9.14 -5.24
C ASN A 299 25.25 -9.63 -3.83
N ASN A 300 24.94 -8.85 -2.80
CA ASN A 300 25.31 -9.12 -1.40
C ASN A 300 24.50 -10.25 -0.75
N THR A 301 23.45 -10.74 -1.41
CA THR A 301 22.56 -11.77 -0.88
C THR A 301 22.86 -13.16 -1.43
N GLN A 302 23.77 -13.22 -2.42
CA GLN A 302 24.18 -14.47 -3.07
C GLN A 302 25.21 -15.23 -2.25
N MET A 303 25.02 -16.54 -2.12
CA MET A 303 25.94 -17.41 -1.38
C MET A 303 27.31 -17.48 -2.08
N GLY A 304 28.35 -17.73 -1.28
CA GLY A 304 29.73 -17.81 -1.77
C GLY A 304 29.97 -18.87 -2.86
N TRP A 305 29.11 -19.89 -2.96
CA TRP A 305 29.19 -20.91 -4.00
C TRP A 305 28.43 -20.54 -5.30
N VAL A 306 27.48 -19.60 -5.25
CA VAL A 306 26.72 -19.10 -6.41
C VAL A 306 27.52 -18.03 -7.17
N ASN A 307 28.19 -17.16 -6.43
CA ASN A 307 29.00 -16.08 -7.00
C ASN A 307 30.04 -16.52 -8.04
N PRO A 308 30.81 -17.60 -7.86
CA PRO A 308 31.81 -18.02 -8.85
C PRO A 308 31.28 -18.87 -10.02
N LEU A 309 29.97 -19.17 -10.09
CA LEU A 309 29.43 -20.04 -11.15
C LEU A 309 29.54 -19.41 -12.55
N SER A 310 29.86 -20.24 -13.55
CA SER A 310 29.67 -19.86 -14.97
C SER A 310 28.17 -19.67 -15.30
N PRO A 311 27.82 -18.96 -16.39
CA PRO A 311 26.42 -18.76 -16.78
C PRO A 311 25.61 -20.06 -16.85
N ASP A 312 26.14 -21.13 -17.45
CA ASP A 312 25.43 -22.42 -17.56
C ASP A 312 25.24 -23.10 -16.20
N GLN A 313 26.25 -23.03 -15.33
CA GLN A 313 26.13 -23.55 -13.98
C GLN A 313 25.13 -22.75 -13.14
N LEU A 314 25.06 -21.43 -13.34
CA LEU A 314 24.07 -20.57 -12.68
C LEU A 314 22.66 -20.90 -13.15
N ARG A 315 22.43 -21.06 -14.47
CA ARG A 315 21.12 -21.51 -14.99
C ARG A 315 20.70 -22.85 -14.38
N ALA A 316 21.63 -23.80 -14.28
CA ALA A 316 21.35 -25.10 -13.67
C ALA A 316 21.02 -24.97 -12.17
N ALA A 317 21.75 -24.14 -11.42
CA ALA A 317 21.47 -23.88 -10.01
C ALA A 317 20.11 -23.19 -9.80
N MET A 318 19.77 -22.20 -10.63
CA MET A 318 18.46 -21.54 -10.60
C MET A 318 17.33 -22.54 -10.89
N GLN A 319 17.48 -23.39 -11.91
CA GLN A 319 16.46 -24.40 -12.22
C GLN A 319 16.29 -25.42 -11.08
N LYS A 320 17.40 -25.83 -10.44
CA LYS A 320 17.35 -26.69 -9.26
C LYS A 320 16.61 -26.02 -8.11
N ARG A 321 16.92 -24.74 -7.82
CA ARG A 321 16.25 -23.95 -6.79
C ARG A 321 14.75 -23.87 -7.04
N LEU A 322 14.33 -23.50 -8.25
CA LEU A 322 12.92 -23.47 -8.66
C LEU A 322 12.23 -24.82 -8.42
N ASN A 323 12.83 -25.91 -8.92
CA ASN A 323 12.28 -27.25 -8.77
C ASN A 323 12.23 -27.74 -7.32
N SER A 324 13.06 -27.18 -6.44
CA SER A 324 13.08 -27.53 -5.03
C SER A 324 12.07 -26.71 -4.23
N VAL A 325 12.27 -25.40 -4.12
CA VAL A 325 11.45 -24.55 -3.22
C VAL A 325 10.02 -24.38 -3.72
N VAL A 326 9.84 -24.12 -5.01
CA VAL A 326 8.51 -23.83 -5.56
C VAL A 326 7.68 -25.10 -5.57
N THR A 327 8.22 -26.22 -6.04
CA THR A 327 7.51 -27.52 -6.04
C THR A 327 7.14 -27.97 -4.63
N ARG A 328 8.03 -27.77 -3.64
CA ARG A 328 7.79 -28.18 -2.25
C ARG A 328 6.59 -27.46 -1.63
N TYR A 329 6.44 -26.18 -1.93
CA TYR A 329 5.45 -25.30 -1.31
C TYR A 329 4.27 -24.95 -2.21
N ALA A 330 4.25 -25.44 -3.45
CA ALA A 330 3.15 -25.24 -4.40
C ALA A 330 1.79 -25.61 -3.77
N GLY A 331 0.82 -24.69 -3.85
CA GLY A 331 -0.51 -24.85 -3.26
C GLY A 331 -0.57 -24.81 -1.73
N LYS A 332 0.55 -24.55 -1.04
CA LYS A 332 0.62 -24.40 0.42
C LYS A 332 0.89 -22.98 0.88
N VAL A 333 1.43 -22.14 0.00
CA VAL A 333 1.59 -20.68 0.19
C VAL A 333 0.53 -19.94 -0.62
N ILE A 334 0.13 -18.75 -0.15
CA ILE A 334 -0.85 -17.91 -0.86
C ILE A 334 -0.20 -17.02 -1.93
N ALA A 335 1.11 -16.80 -1.80
CA ALA A 335 1.87 -15.90 -2.65
C ALA A 335 3.35 -16.28 -2.69
N TRP A 336 4.04 -15.85 -3.73
CA TRP A 336 5.50 -15.86 -3.85
C TRP A 336 6.02 -14.45 -4.07
N ASP A 337 7.00 -14.04 -3.27
CA ASP A 337 7.95 -13.02 -3.70
C ASP A 337 8.90 -13.71 -4.68
N VAL A 338 8.60 -13.58 -5.98
CA VAL A 338 9.34 -14.30 -7.03
C VAL A 338 10.72 -13.69 -7.21
N MET A 339 10.76 -12.38 -7.37
CA MET A 339 11.99 -11.58 -7.39
C MET A 339 11.91 -10.53 -6.28
N ASN A 340 12.88 -10.58 -5.36
CA ASN A 340 13.10 -9.57 -4.33
C ASN A 340 14.13 -8.54 -4.80
N GLU A 341 13.82 -7.26 -4.61
CA GLU A 341 14.66 -6.10 -4.93
C GLU A 341 15.10 -6.01 -6.40
N ASN A 342 14.17 -6.24 -7.33
CA ASN A 342 14.44 -6.39 -8.78
C ASN A 342 14.51 -5.05 -9.56
N LEU A 343 14.37 -3.91 -8.88
CA LEU A 343 14.75 -2.60 -9.40
C LEU A 343 16.16 -2.22 -8.96
N HIS A 344 16.55 -2.59 -7.75
CA HIS A 344 17.89 -2.33 -7.20
C HIS A 344 18.93 -3.39 -7.60
N GLY A 345 18.48 -4.61 -7.85
CA GLY A 345 19.26 -5.74 -8.32
C GLY A 345 19.03 -6.02 -9.81
N GLU A 346 20.06 -6.59 -10.42
CA GLU A 346 20.03 -7.15 -11.78
C GLU A 346 21.02 -8.33 -11.88
N PHE A 347 21.24 -9.03 -10.77
CA PHE A 347 22.25 -10.07 -10.64
C PHE A 347 22.08 -11.16 -11.68
N TYR A 348 20.86 -11.70 -11.84
CA TYR A 348 20.63 -12.82 -12.74
C TYR A 348 20.74 -12.42 -14.21
N GLU A 349 20.13 -11.30 -14.63
CA GLU A 349 20.28 -10.76 -15.98
C GLU A 349 21.75 -10.51 -16.33
N THR A 350 22.49 -9.84 -15.45
CA THR A 350 23.90 -9.50 -15.66
C THR A 350 24.77 -10.75 -15.76
N ARG A 351 24.61 -11.70 -14.84
CA ARG A 351 25.44 -12.93 -14.78
C ARG A 351 25.14 -13.89 -15.90
N LEU A 352 23.92 -13.90 -16.43
CA LEU A 352 23.53 -14.75 -17.56
C LEU A 352 23.72 -14.08 -18.92
N GLY A 353 23.97 -12.76 -18.95
CA GLY A 353 24.06 -11.97 -20.19
C GLY A 353 22.79 -12.05 -21.04
N THR A 354 21.64 -12.29 -20.41
CA THR A 354 20.36 -12.52 -21.08
C THR A 354 19.34 -11.52 -20.54
N PRO A 355 18.65 -10.74 -21.39
CA PRO A 355 17.61 -9.82 -20.92
C PRO A 355 16.38 -10.58 -20.43
N ASN A 356 15.57 -9.95 -19.58
CA ASN A 356 14.28 -10.46 -19.10
C ASN A 356 14.34 -11.79 -18.34
N VAL A 357 15.47 -12.14 -17.72
CA VAL A 357 15.60 -13.36 -16.89
C VAL A 357 14.59 -13.34 -15.76
N SER A 358 14.43 -12.20 -15.08
CA SER A 358 13.43 -12.04 -14.02
C SER A 358 12.03 -12.37 -14.52
N ALA A 359 11.62 -11.84 -15.68
CA ALA A 359 10.31 -12.13 -16.27
C ALA A 359 10.13 -13.61 -16.63
N GLN A 360 11.18 -14.28 -17.10
CA GLN A 360 11.18 -15.72 -17.35
C GLN A 360 10.93 -16.52 -16.05
N ILE A 361 11.50 -16.09 -14.91
CA ILE A 361 11.30 -16.76 -13.63
C ILE A 361 9.81 -16.75 -13.22
N TYR A 362 9.07 -15.66 -13.43
CA TYR A 362 7.62 -15.63 -13.19
C TYR A 362 6.88 -16.70 -13.99
N GLN A 363 7.24 -16.88 -15.27
CA GLN A 363 6.68 -17.93 -16.12
C GLN A 363 6.93 -19.32 -15.51
N GLN A 364 8.16 -19.57 -15.07
CA GLN A 364 8.57 -20.87 -14.52
C GLN A 364 7.91 -21.16 -13.17
N VAL A 365 7.82 -20.17 -12.28
CA VAL A 365 7.10 -20.31 -11.01
C VAL A 365 5.63 -20.63 -11.28
N ALA A 366 4.97 -19.91 -12.19
CA ALA A 366 3.57 -20.16 -12.55
C ALA A 366 3.32 -21.54 -13.19
N GLN A 367 4.32 -22.12 -13.86
CA GLN A 367 4.22 -23.48 -14.40
C GLN A 367 4.21 -24.54 -13.29
N ILE A 368 4.88 -24.27 -12.16
CA ILE A 368 5.00 -25.17 -11.01
C ILE A 368 3.84 -24.93 -10.01
N ASP A 369 3.59 -23.68 -9.61
CA ASP A 369 2.49 -23.28 -8.74
C ASP A 369 1.52 -22.34 -9.47
N ARG A 370 0.39 -22.90 -9.90
CA ARG A 370 -0.66 -22.17 -10.63
C ARG A 370 -1.63 -21.41 -9.72
N THR A 371 -1.51 -21.58 -8.40
CA THR A 371 -2.51 -21.09 -7.44
C THR A 371 -2.10 -19.79 -6.77
N ALA A 372 -0.81 -19.66 -6.46
CA ALA A 372 -0.23 -18.52 -5.76
C ALA A 372 -0.25 -17.22 -6.60
N THR A 373 -0.36 -16.09 -5.91
CA THR A 373 -0.12 -14.76 -6.47
C THR A 373 1.37 -14.46 -6.50
N LEU A 374 1.87 -13.87 -7.59
CA LEU A 374 3.30 -13.67 -7.84
C LEU A 374 3.66 -12.20 -7.71
N PHE A 375 4.47 -11.88 -6.71
CA PHE A 375 4.89 -10.53 -6.36
C PHE A 375 6.26 -10.22 -6.95
N MET A 376 6.44 -8.97 -7.41
CA MET A 376 7.75 -8.31 -7.33
C MET A 376 7.77 -7.57 -5.99
N ASN A 377 8.80 -7.81 -5.17
CA ASN A 377 8.89 -7.19 -3.84
C ASN A 377 10.07 -6.22 -3.83
N GLU A 378 9.87 -4.99 -3.36
CA GLU A 378 10.86 -3.93 -3.50
C GLU A 378 10.80 -2.90 -2.36
N PHE A 379 11.95 -2.38 -1.97
CA PHE A 379 12.09 -1.33 -0.95
C PHE A 379 12.23 0.07 -1.55
N SER A 380 12.25 1.08 -0.68
CA SER A 380 12.38 2.51 -1.00
C SER A 380 11.26 3.13 -1.85
N THR A 381 10.35 2.33 -2.42
CA THR A 381 9.30 2.79 -3.33
C THR A 381 8.32 3.75 -2.64
N LEU A 382 7.98 3.51 -1.37
CA LEU A 382 7.11 4.35 -0.55
C LEU A 382 7.90 5.20 0.46
N GLU A 383 9.08 4.71 0.84
CA GLU A 383 9.83 5.11 2.02
C GLU A 383 10.68 6.34 1.75
N TRP A 384 11.19 6.48 0.52
CA TRP A 384 12.04 7.60 0.15
C TRP A 384 11.79 8.08 -1.28
N ALA A 385 11.10 9.22 -1.42
CA ALA A 385 10.85 9.84 -2.72
C ALA A 385 12.10 10.20 -3.52
N GLY A 386 13.27 10.26 -2.88
CA GLY A 386 14.55 10.53 -3.54
C GLY A 386 15.24 9.30 -4.10
N ASP A 387 14.70 8.09 -3.87
CA ASP A 387 15.24 6.90 -4.50
C ASP A 387 14.83 6.86 -5.97
N MET A 388 15.76 7.26 -6.83
CA MET A 388 15.52 7.28 -8.26
C MET A 388 15.48 5.88 -8.86
N THR A 389 15.90 4.84 -8.14
CA THR A 389 15.92 3.46 -8.64
C THR A 389 14.53 2.84 -8.56
N SER A 390 13.83 3.05 -7.45
CA SER A 390 12.52 2.46 -7.16
C SER A 390 11.33 3.41 -7.37
N MET A 391 11.50 4.46 -8.18
CA MET A 391 10.39 5.34 -8.57
C MET A 391 9.18 4.55 -9.08
N SER A 392 7.97 4.98 -8.75
CA SER A 392 6.72 4.34 -9.21
C SER A 392 6.68 4.12 -10.73
N SER A 393 7.18 5.08 -11.52
CA SER A 393 7.28 4.95 -12.99
C SER A 393 8.25 3.85 -13.48
N LYS A 394 9.33 3.57 -12.73
CA LYS A 394 10.26 2.46 -13.01
C LYS A 394 9.69 1.12 -12.55
N TYR A 395 9.05 1.11 -11.37
CA TYR A 395 8.32 -0.05 -10.89
C TYR A 395 7.25 -0.50 -11.89
N VAL A 396 6.41 0.44 -12.35
CA VAL A 396 5.39 0.20 -13.38
C VAL A 396 6.02 -0.41 -14.63
N ARG A 397 7.11 0.19 -15.13
CA ARG A 397 7.81 -0.33 -16.32
C ARG A 397 8.29 -1.77 -16.11
N LYS A 398 8.87 -2.09 -14.96
CA LYS A 398 9.36 -3.45 -14.66
C LYS A 398 8.21 -4.45 -14.57
N MET A 399 7.09 -4.07 -13.96
CA MET A 399 5.89 -4.91 -13.94
C MET A 399 5.29 -5.11 -15.33
N GLU A 400 5.34 -4.10 -16.21
CA GLU A 400 4.92 -4.23 -17.61
C GLU A 400 5.86 -5.14 -18.42
N GLU A 401 7.18 -5.06 -18.19
CA GLU A 401 8.17 -5.99 -18.75
C GLU A 401 7.87 -7.43 -18.32
N ILE A 402 7.64 -7.66 -17.02
CA ILE A 402 7.25 -8.99 -16.50
C ILE A 402 5.96 -9.46 -17.13
N ARG A 403 4.92 -8.63 -17.16
CA ARG A 403 3.59 -8.98 -17.70
C ARG A 403 3.61 -9.26 -19.20
N SER A 404 4.45 -8.56 -19.96
CA SER A 404 4.52 -8.69 -21.43
C SER A 404 5.39 -9.84 -21.92
N TYR A 405 6.17 -10.48 -21.03
CA TYR A 405 7.00 -11.62 -21.39
C TYR A 405 6.14 -12.80 -21.91
N PRO A 406 6.57 -13.51 -22.99
CA PRO A 406 5.82 -14.64 -23.54
C PRO A 406 5.50 -15.71 -22.48
N GLY A 407 4.22 -16.02 -22.31
CA GLY A 407 3.73 -16.97 -21.32
C GLY A 407 3.35 -16.37 -19.96
N ASN A 408 3.55 -15.05 -19.75
CA ASN A 408 3.11 -14.36 -18.53
C ASN A 408 1.72 -13.73 -18.66
N ALA A 409 1.08 -13.85 -19.82
CA ALA A 409 -0.29 -13.38 -20.02
C ALA A 409 -1.26 -14.12 -19.08
N GLY A 410 -2.06 -13.37 -18.32
CA GLY A 410 -3.04 -13.92 -17.38
C GLY A 410 -2.47 -14.43 -16.06
N LEU A 411 -1.17 -14.28 -15.80
CA LEU A 411 -0.61 -14.59 -14.48
C LEU A 411 -1.20 -13.67 -13.40
N LYS A 412 -1.39 -14.23 -12.21
CA LYS A 412 -1.80 -13.48 -11.01
C LYS A 412 -0.61 -12.69 -10.48
N LEU A 413 -0.28 -11.57 -11.12
CA LEU A 413 0.80 -10.69 -10.70
C LEU A 413 0.33 -9.75 -9.57
N ALA A 414 1.27 -9.30 -8.75
CA ALA A 414 1.01 -8.36 -7.66
C ALA A 414 2.22 -7.46 -7.38
N VAL A 415 1.93 -6.34 -6.71
CA VAL A 415 2.91 -5.33 -6.29
C VAL A 415 3.24 -5.57 -4.81
N GLY A 416 4.49 -5.85 -4.48
CA GLY A 416 5.01 -5.96 -3.12
C GLY A 416 5.89 -4.76 -2.78
N LEU A 417 5.60 -4.12 -1.65
CA LEU A 417 6.29 -2.91 -1.18
C LEU A 417 6.79 -3.18 0.23
N GLU A 418 8.10 -3.32 0.39
CA GLU A 418 8.72 -3.74 1.66
C GLU A 418 8.32 -2.80 2.79
N SER A 419 8.32 -1.48 2.59
CA SER A 419 7.78 -0.51 3.54
C SER A 419 8.63 -0.36 4.81
N HIS A 420 9.96 -0.34 4.66
CA HIS A 420 10.94 -0.11 5.74
C HIS A 420 11.11 1.38 6.04
N PHE A 421 10.22 1.94 6.87
CA PHE A 421 10.18 3.38 7.08
C PHE A 421 11.18 3.86 8.14
N SER A 422 11.62 5.11 7.97
CA SER A 422 12.27 5.88 9.02
C SER A 422 11.36 7.02 9.46
N THR A 423 11.21 8.04 8.63
CA THR A 423 10.17 9.07 8.75
C THR A 423 9.29 9.03 7.49
N PRO A 424 8.02 8.63 7.58
CA PRO A 424 7.17 8.50 6.41
C PRO A 424 6.73 9.88 5.87
N ASN A 425 6.76 10.02 4.54
CA ASN A 425 6.10 11.13 3.85
C ASN A 425 4.71 10.67 3.39
N ILE A 426 3.71 10.79 4.27
CA ILE A 426 2.36 10.26 4.08
C ILE A 426 1.68 10.69 2.75
N PRO A 427 1.76 11.97 2.32
CA PRO A 427 1.27 12.38 1.00
C PRO A 427 1.94 11.63 -0.16
N TYR A 428 3.25 11.40 -0.07
CA TYR A 428 3.99 10.65 -1.08
C TYR A 428 3.63 9.16 -1.08
N VAL A 429 3.43 8.55 0.11
CA VAL A 429 2.97 7.16 0.24
C VAL A 429 1.66 6.97 -0.51
N ARG A 430 0.62 7.77 -0.20
CA ARG A 430 -0.68 7.67 -0.87
C ARG A 430 -0.58 7.91 -2.37
N ALA A 431 0.16 8.94 -2.79
CA ALA A 431 0.36 9.24 -4.20
C ALA A 431 1.04 8.09 -4.97
N THR A 432 2.01 7.42 -4.36
CA THR A 432 2.69 6.29 -4.97
C THR A 432 1.78 5.07 -5.07
N LEU A 433 0.95 4.80 -4.05
CA LEU A 433 -0.08 3.77 -4.11
C LEU A 433 -1.09 4.04 -5.24
N ASP A 434 -1.53 5.29 -5.44
CA ASP A 434 -2.43 5.65 -6.55
C ASP A 434 -1.80 5.40 -7.93
N MET A 435 -0.50 5.72 -8.08
CA MET A 435 0.24 5.48 -9.32
C MET A 435 0.37 3.98 -9.60
N LEU A 436 0.73 3.18 -8.60
CA LEU A 436 0.87 1.73 -8.74
C LEU A 436 -0.48 1.04 -8.95
N ALA A 437 -1.56 1.57 -8.39
CA ALA A 437 -2.92 1.06 -8.59
C ALA A 437 -3.35 1.07 -10.06
N GLN A 438 -2.77 1.94 -10.90
CA GLN A 438 -3.06 1.97 -12.34
C GLN A 438 -2.57 0.71 -13.08
N LEU A 439 -1.68 -0.10 -12.48
CA LEU A 439 -1.32 -1.42 -13.01
C LEU A 439 -2.51 -2.40 -13.01
N LYS A 440 -3.55 -2.11 -12.22
CA LYS A 440 -4.71 -2.99 -11.95
C LYS A 440 -4.28 -4.35 -11.37
N LEU A 441 -3.26 -4.30 -10.52
CA LEU A 441 -2.75 -5.43 -9.76
C LEU A 441 -2.98 -5.15 -8.26
N PRO A 442 -3.18 -6.18 -7.45
CA PRO A 442 -3.25 -6.02 -6.00
C PRO A 442 -1.91 -5.54 -5.45
N ILE A 443 -1.96 -4.67 -4.43
CA ILE A 443 -0.78 -4.12 -3.75
C ILE A 443 -0.73 -4.67 -2.32
N TRP A 444 0.44 -5.07 -1.86
CA TRP A 444 0.67 -5.43 -0.46
C TRP A 444 1.81 -4.60 0.12
N LEU A 445 1.63 -4.15 1.36
CA LEU A 445 2.77 -3.72 2.19
C LEU A 445 3.33 -4.98 2.84
N THR A 446 4.56 -5.37 2.52
CA THR A 446 5.04 -6.74 2.74
C THR A 446 5.96 -6.89 3.94
N GLU A 447 6.61 -5.81 4.38
CA GLU A 447 7.65 -5.84 5.42
C GLU A 447 7.61 -4.57 6.30
N VAL A 448 6.40 -4.10 6.67
CA VAL A 448 6.25 -2.81 7.36
C VAL A 448 6.99 -2.79 8.70
N ASP A 449 7.98 -1.91 8.81
CA ASP A 449 8.59 -1.52 10.07
C ASP A 449 8.89 -0.01 10.07
N VAL A 450 9.14 0.52 11.27
CA VAL A 450 9.53 1.91 11.46
C VAL A 450 10.77 1.95 12.33
N SER A 451 11.85 2.54 11.84
CA SER A 451 13.09 2.68 12.58
C SER A 451 12.93 3.63 13.78
N PRO A 452 13.36 3.24 15.00
CA PRO A 452 13.31 4.12 16.17
C PRO A 452 14.40 5.20 16.12
N LYS A 453 15.33 5.14 15.15
CA LYS A 453 16.52 6.01 15.08
C LYS A 453 16.18 7.46 14.72
N THR A 454 15.01 7.72 14.13
CA THR A 454 14.61 9.06 13.67
C THR A 454 13.86 9.89 14.72
N GLY A 455 13.56 9.33 15.88
CA GLY A 455 12.98 10.07 17.00
C GLY A 455 11.95 9.28 17.81
N PRO A 456 11.25 9.93 18.75
CA PRO A 456 10.28 9.27 19.63
C PRO A 456 8.97 8.87 18.93
N TYR A 457 8.82 9.16 17.63
CA TYR A 457 7.57 9.07 16.88
C TYR A 457 7.32 7.72 16.19
N GLN A 458 8.04 6.66 16.59
CA GLN A 458 7.94 5.34 15.95
C GLN A 458 6.48 4.82 15.94
N VAL A 459 5.75 5.03 17.04
CA VAL A 459 4.36 4.56 17.18
C VAL A 459 3.43 5.37 16.28
N GLU A 460 3.56 6.69 16.27
CA GLU A 460 2.74 7.58 15.43
C GLU A 460 2.96 7.30 13.94
N TYR A 461 4.22 7.15 13.51
CA TYR A 461 4.55 6.81 12.13
C TYR A 461 4.06 5.42 11.73
N LEU A 462 4.12 4.44 12.65
CA LEU A 462 3.54 3.12 12.40
C LEU A 462 2.01 3.22 12.24
N GLU A 463 1.33 4.01 13.07
CA GLU A 463 -0.12 4.20 12.96
C GLU A 463 -0.48 4.84 11.62
N ASP A 464 0.24 5.88 11.21
CA ASP A 464 0.01 6.56 9.93
C ASP A 464 0.20 5.61 8.74
N VAL A 465 1.32 4.87 8.68
CA VAL A 465 1.61 3.92 7.58
C VAL A 465 0.58 2.80 7.53
N LEU A 466 0.25 2.18 8.66
CA LEU A 466 -0.73 1.09 8.71
C LEU A 466 -2.13 1.57 8.29
N ARG A 467 -2.51 2.80 8.66
CA ARG A 467 -3.79 3.39 8.25
C ARG A 467 -3.83 3.78 6.78
N GLU A 468 -2.72 4.27 6.22
CA GLU A 468 -2.62 4.52 4.77
C GLU A 468 -2.77 3.22 3.97
N GLY A 469 -2.05 2.16 4.36
CA GLY A 469 -2.19 0.85 3.74
C GLY A 469 -3.61 0.28 3.89
N TYR A 470 -4.16 0.28 5.11
CA TYR A 470 -5.50 -0.25 5.35
C TYR A 470 -6.59 0.53 4.61
N GLY A 471 -6.47 1.86 4.52
CA GLY A 471 -7.46 2.74 3.91
C GLY A 471 -7.42 2.79 2.39
N HIS A 472 -6.30 2.41 1.75
CA HIS A 472 -6.15 2.50 0.31
C HIS A 472 -6.87 1.36 -0.43
N PRO A 473 -7.77 1.63 -1.39
CA PRO A 473 -8.65 0.62 -1.99
C PRO A 473 -7.92 -0.53 -2.68
N ASN A 474 -6.75 -0.27 -3.28
CA ASN A 474 -5.96 -1.29 -3.99
C ASN A 474 -4.92 -2.01 -3.13
N VAL A 475 -4.77 -1.64 -1.86
CA VAL A 475 -3.95 -2.41 -0.92
C VAL A 475 -4.80 -3.55 -0.39
N GLU A 476 -4.34 -4.78 -0.54
CA GLU A 476 -5.09 -6.00 -0.21
C GLU A 476 -4.48 -6.78 0.95
N GLY A 477 -3.37 -6.33 1.52
CA GLY A 477 -2.77 -6.96 2.69
C GLY A 477 -1.60 -6.18 3.25
N ILE A 478 -1.34 -6.40 4.53
CA ILE A 478 -0.19 -5.84 5.25
C ILE A 478 0.50 -6.96 6.01
N VAL A 479 1.81 -7.06 5.84
CA VAL A 479 2.69 -7.86 6.71
C VAL A 479 3.72 -6.91 7.32
N MET A 480 3.82 -6.92 8.65
CA MET A 480 4.84 -6.17 9.38
C MET A 480 6.15 -6.96 9.43
N TRP A 481 7.29 -6.27 9.52
CA TRP A 481 8.61 -6.88 9.67
C TRP A 481 9.17 -6.75 11.10
N ALA A 482 8.29 -7.01 12.08
CA ALA A 482 8.62 -6.98 13.49
C ALA A 482 8.84 -8.42 14.02
N ALA A 483 9.76 -9.14 13.38
CA ALA A 483 10.13 -10.50 13.77
C ALA A 483 10.70 -10.51 15.20
N TRP A 484 10.31 -11.51 15.98
CA TRP A 484 10.80 -11.68 17.35
C TRP A 484 11.96 -12.68 17.36
N HIS A 485 13.05 -12.33 18.03
CA HIS A 485 14.12 -13.26 18.39
C HIS A 485 14.45 -13.17 19.87
N LYS A 486 15.10 -14.22 20.38
CA LYS A 486 15.57 -14.30 21.77
C LYS A 486 16.48 -13.13 22.18
N HIS A 487 17.20 -12.54 21.23
CA HIS A 487 18.16 -11.46 21.46
C HIS A 487 17.66 -10.08 21.04
N GLY A 488 16.40 -9.95 20.61
CA GLY A 488 15.80 -8.70 20.15
C GLY A 488 14.98 -8.86 18.88
N CYS A 489 14.65 -7.75 18.26
CA CYS A 489 13.99 -7.68 16.95
C CYS A 489 14.94 -7.04 15.94
N TYR A 490 14.59 -7.11 14.65
CA TYR A 490 15.37 -6.49 13.58
C TYR A 490 15.38 -4.95 13.67
N VAL A 491 14.24 -4.31 13.37
CA VAL A 491 14.09 -2.83 13.40
C VAL A 491 13.10 -2.38 14.47
N MET A 492 12.01 -3.13 14.63
CA MET A 492 10.88 -2.77 15.47
C MET A 492 10.40 -3.98 16.28
N CYS A 493 10.23 -3.81 17.59
CA CYS A 493 9.75 -4.86 18.48
C CYS A 493 8.29 -4.57 18.85
N LEU A 494 7.41 -5.57 18.69
CA LEU A 494 6.03 -5.46 19.21
C LEU A 494 5.94 -5.88 20.69
N THR A 495 6.85 -6.73 21.15
CA THR A 495 6.92 -7.20 22.54
C THR A 495 8.32 -7.19 23.10
N ASP A 496 8.42 -7.28 24.42
CA ASP A 496 9.66 -7.67 25.09
C ASP A 496 9.92 -9.19 24.98
N LYS A 497 10.93 -9.68 25.70
CA LYS A 497 11.32 -11.11 25.73
C LYS A 497 10.31 -12.02 26.44
N ASP A 498 9.43 -11.44 27.25
CA ASP A 498 8.44 -12.16 28.06
C ASP A 498 7.03 -12.06 27.42
N PHE A 499 6.96 -11.57 26.17
CA PHE A 499 5.73 -11.35 25.38
C PHE A 499 4.78 -10.33 26.01
N ASN A 500 5.29 -9.38 26.81
CA ASN A 500 4.54 -8.18 27.17
C ASN A 500 4.61 -7.19 26.00
N ASN A 501 3.49 -6.58 25.65
CA ASN A 501 3.45 -5.59 24.58
C ASN A 501 4.31 -4.36 24.91
N LEU A 502 5.09 -3.94 23.91
CA LEU A 502 5.69 -2.61 23.86
C LEU A 502 4.68 -1.61 23.25
N PRO A 503 4.96 -0.29 23.26
CA PRO A 503 4.05 0.70 22.68
C PRO A 503 3.59 0.39 21.24
N ALA A 504 4.50 -0.09 20.38
CA ALA A 504 4.15 -0.52 19.03
C ALA A 504 3.18 -1.73 19.03
N GLY A 505 3.37 -2.71 19.92
CA GLY A 505 2.45 -3.84 20.09
C GLY A 505 1.07 -3.40 20.58
N ASN A 506 1.00 -2.44 21.50
CA ASN A 506 -0.27 -1.87 21.97
C ASN A 506 -1.03 -1.16 20.84
N LEU A 507 -0.31 -0.45 19.98
CA LEU A 507 -0.91 0.16 18.79
C LEU A 507 -1.45 -0.91 17.83
N VAL A 508 -0.69 -1.96 17.54
CA VAL A 508 -1.14 -3.05 16.65
C VAL A 508 -2.39 -3.73 17.22
N ASP A 509 -2.42 -4.04 18.52
CA ASP A 509 -3.59 -4.64 19.16
C ASP A 509 -4.81 -3.69 19.11
N LYS A 510 -4.60 -2.38 19.29
CA LYS A 510 -5.64 -1.35 19.11
C LYS A 510 -6.20 -1.36 17.69
N LEU A 511 -5.35 -1.38 16.66
CA LEU A 511 -5.79 -1.38 15.26
C LEU A 511 -6.49 -2.69 14.89
N ILE A 512 -6.03 -3.83 15.39
CA ILE A 512 -6.71 -5.13 15.20
C ILE A 512 -8.12 -5.09 15.80
N ALA A 513 -8.28 -4.54 17.01
CA ALA A 513 -9.60 -4.40 17.64
C ALA A 513 -10.50 -3.43 16.85
N GLU A 514 -9.95 -2.29 16.42
CA GLU A 514 -10.67 -1.31 15.61
C GLU A 514 -11.17 -1.91 14.29
N TRP A 515 -10.30 -2.61 13.55
CA TRP A 515 -10.62 -3.17 12.24
C TRP A 515 -11.54 -4.39 12.29
N LYS A 516 -11.74 -4.96 13.47
CA LYS A 516 -12.74 -6.01 13.72
C LYS A 516 -14.06 -5.45 14.25
N THR A 517 -14.17 -4.15 14.52
CA THR A 517 -15.38 -3.58 15.14
C THR A 517 -16.58 -3.69 14.21
N HIS A 518 -17.66 -4.31 14.70
CA HIS A 518 -18.92 -4.54 13.98
C HIS A 518 -20.09 -4.54 14.99
N PRO A 519 -21.34 -4.32 14.54
CA PRO A 519 -22.52 -4.57 15.37
C PRO A 519 -22.61 -6.05 15.75
N GLU A 520 -22.74 -6.35 17.03
CA GLU A 520 -22.88 -7.73 17.54
C GLU A 520 -24.33 -8.22 17.54
N ALA A 521 -25.29 -7.30 17.49
CA ALA A 521 -26.70 -7.61 17.42
C ALA A 521 -27.49 -6.52 16.68
N ALA A 522 -28.59 -6.95 16.06
CA ALA A 522 -29.59 -6.07 15.46
C ALA A 522 -30.99 -6.63 15.66
N THR A 523 -31.99 -5.83 15.30
CA THR A 523 -33.40 -6.23 15.31
C THR A 523 -34.00 -5.93 13.96
N THR A 524 -34.75 -6.87 13.41
CA THR A 524 -35.39 -6.68 12.11
C THR A 524 -36.56 -5.69 12.18
N ASP A 525 -36.76 -4.96 11.09
CA ASP A 525 -37.85 -4.01 10.90
C ASP A 525 -39.20 -4.71 10.63
N ALA A 526 -40.23 -3.94 10.27
CA ALA A 526 -41.56 -4.48 9.95
C ALA A 526 -41.58 -5.40 8.72
N ASN A 527 -40.58 -5.30 7.84
CA ASN A 527 -40.39 -6.14 6.66
C ASN A 527 -39.43 -7.30 6.92
N GLY A 528 -39.06 -7.56 8.18
CA GLY A 528 -38.14 -8.62 8.55
C GLY A 528 -36.70 -8.34 8.15
N VAL A 529 -36.32 -7.09 7.87
CA VAL A 529 -34.97 -6.72 7.41
C VAL A 529 -34.17 -6.07 8.54
N ALA A 530 -32.92 -6.49 8.70
CA ALA A 530 -31.89 -5.78 9.44
C ALA A 530 -30.79 -5.33 8.46
N GLU A 531 -30.60 -4.02 8.33
CA GLU A 531 -29.52 -3.45 7.53
C GLU A 531 -28.30 -3.22 8.42
N LEU A 532 -27.14 -3.71 7.98
CA LEU A 532 -25.91 -3.78 8.77
C LEU A 532 -24.73 -3.26 7.96
N ASP A 533 -23.98 -2.30 8.51
CA ASP A 533 -22.68 -1.92 7.97
C ASP A 533 -21.59 -2.79 8.63
N LEU A 534 -21.05 -3.73 7.86
CA LEU A 534 -20.11 -4.73 8.36
C LEU A 534 -18.74 -4.51 7.73
N VAL A 535 -17.69 -4.71 8.53
CA VAL A 535 -16.32 -4.85 7.98
C VAL A 535 -16.25 -6.12 7.13
N HIS A 536 -15.38 -6.14 6.12
CA HIS A 536 -15.20 -7.31 5.29
C HIS A 536 -14.68 -8.49 6.12
N GLY A 537 -15.21 -9.68 5.87
CA GLY A 537 -14.91 -10.89 6.62
C GLY A 537 -15.98 -11.97 6.51
N ASP A 538 -15.72 -13.12 7.10
CA ASP A 538 -16.67 -14.21 7.21
C ASP A 538 -17.48 -14.06 8.50
N TYR A 539 -18.80 -14.15 8.39
CA TYR A 539 -19.74 -13.95 9.50
C TYR A 539 -20.65 -15.15 9.72
N SER A 540 -21.10 -15.32 10.96
CA SER A 540 -22.27 -16.11 11.34
C SER A 540 -23.38 -15.19 11.82
N PHE A 541 -24.59 -15.41 11.32
CA PHE A 541 -25.81 -14.71 11.71
C PHE A 541 -26.75 -15.70 12.38
N THR A 542 -27.14 -15.44 13.63
CA THR A 542 -28.11 -16.25 14.36
C THR A 542 -29.40 -15.47 14.55
N VAL A 543 -30.50 -15.93 13.97
CA VAL A 543 -31.81 -15.29 14.08
C VAL A 543 -32.67 -16.00 15.11
N THR A 544 -33.27 -15.23 16.02
CA THR A 544 -34.21 -15.73 17.03
C THR A 544 -35.50 -14.91 17.00
N HIS A 545 -36.64 -15.60 17.08
CA HIS A 545 -37.96 -14.99 17.08
C HIS A 545 -38.95 -15.93 17.79
N PRO A 546 -39.97 -15.42 18.53
CA PRO A 546 -40.95 -16.28 19.22
C PRO A 546 -41.71 -17.27 18.32
N SER A 547 -41.85 -16.94 17.03
CA SER A 547 -42.49 -17.83 16.04
C SER A 547 -41.58 -18.93 15.50
N LEU A 548 -40.26 -18.88 15.79
CA LEU A 548 -39.32 -19.92 15.39
C LEU A 548 -39.22 -20.98 16.49
N HIS A 549 -39.20 -22.25 16.10
CA HIS A 549 -39.02 -23.36 17.04
C HIS A 549 -37.60 -23.41 17.64
N SER A 550 -36.61 -22.98 16.87
CA SER A 550 -35.20 -22.89 17.27
C SER A 550 -34.51 -21.71 16.57
N PRO A 551 -33.36 -21.24 17.09
CA PRO A 551 -32.54 -20.27 16.37
C PRO A 551 -32.08 -20.82 15.03
N THR A 552 -32.10 -19.99 13.98
CA THR A 552 -31.53 -20.33 12.68
C THR A 552 -30.16 -19.67 12.54
N VAL A 553 -29.17 -20.41 12.05
CA VAL A 553 -27.80 -19.93 11.84
C VAL A 553 -27.47 -19.94 10.35
N HIS A 554 -26.85 -18.87 9.85
CA HIS A 554 -26.34 -18.80 8.48
C HIS A 554 -24.97 -18.13 8.43
N THR A 555 -24.09 -18.58 7.54
CA THR A 555 -22.76 -18.00 7.35
C THR A 555 -22.63 -17.29 6.02
N LEU A 556 -22.02 -16.11 6.00
CA LEU A 556 -21.83 -15.29 4.79
C LEU A 556 -20.44 -14.64 4.81
N THR A 557 -19.79 -14.62 3.65
CA THR A 557 -18.61 -13.76 3.41
C THR A 557 -19.07 -12.39 2.96
N VAL A 558 -18.61 -11.35 3.65
CA VAL A 558 -18.83 -9.94 3.34
C VAL A 558 -17.57 -9.39 2.68
N ASP A 559 -17.68 -8.91 1.45
CA ASP A 559 -16.58 -8.34 0.66
C ASP A 559 -17.06 -7.15 -0.20
N ALA A 560 -16.19 -6.62 -1.06
CA ALA A 560 -16.51 -5.48 -1.92
C ALA A 560 -17.59 -5.79 -2.99
N SER A 561 -17.85 -7.06 -3.28
CA SER A 561 -18.92 -7.51 -4.18
C SER A 561 -20.26 -7.70 -3.46
N SER A 562 -20.26 -7.75 -2.12
CA SER A 562 -21.45 -7.72 -1.28
C SER A 562 -22.15 -6.37 -1.43
N SER A 563 -22.95 -6.23 -2.48
CA SER A 563 -23.78 -5.05 -2.71
C SER A 563 -25.03 -5.09 -1.81
N ALA A 564 -25.71 -3.95 -1.70
CA ALA A 564 -27.05 -3.86 -1.09
C ALA A 564 -28.16 -4.61 -1.86
N LEU A 565 -27.80 -5.40 -2.91
CA LEU A 565 -28.68 -6.43 -3.44
C LEU A 565 -28.86 -7.49 -2.35
N GLU A 566 -30.10 -7.85 -2.10
CA GLU A 566 -30.52 -8.78 -1.05
C GLU A 566 -29.57 -9.99 -0.95
N HIS A 567 -28.67 -10.01 0.04
CA HIS A 567 -28.22 -11.26 0.62
C HIS A 567 -29.41 -11.78 1.43
N ALA A 568 -30.47 -12.17 0.72
CA ALA A 568 -31.66 -12.76 1.29
C ALA A 568 -31.22 -14.04 1.97
N LEU A 569 -31.02 -13.95 3.28
CA LEU A 569 -30.98 -15.08 4.17
C LEU A 569 -32.40 -15.64 4.19
N ASP A 570 -32.79 -16.37 3.14
CA ASP A 570 -34.08 -17.07 3.16
C ASP A 570 -33.92 -18.20 4.17
N ILE A 571 -34.34 -17.92 5.39
CA ILE A 571 -34.37 -18.86 6.51
C ILE A 571 -35.53 -19.82 6.24
N GLN A 572 -35.33 -20.70 5.26
CA GLN A 572 -36.17 -21.87 5.05
C GLN A 572 -35.53 -23.02 5.85
N ASP A 573 -36.34 -23.63 6.72
CA ASP A 573 -36.01 -24.91 7.37
C ASP A 573 -35.87 -26.03 6.33
#